data_AF-A0A9P9G4Q7-F1
#
_entry.id   AF-A0A9P9G4Q7-F1
#
_cell.length_a   1.000
_cell.length_b   1.000
_cell.length_c   1.000
_cell.angle_alpha   90.00
_cell.angle_beta   90.00
_cell.angle_gamma   90.00
#
_symmetry.space_group_name_H-M   'P 1'
#
loop_
_entity.id
_entity.type
_entity.pdbx_description
1 polymer ?
#
loop_
_entity_poly.entity_id
_entity_poly.type
_entity_poly.pdbx_seq_one_letter_code
_entity_poly.pdbx_strand_id
1 'polypeptide(L)'
;MSSRVPKRKDTQNVSPSSQTLNRQDRAVAIDQFGFLVMPCSRCSSRGVQCKMMEGAKKCGLCTRLGRPCDVSGVPLHCLSRVTEEDKRLEVEEAEAESRLLARREALRQAQREFDASLDALESLRRKRRVLKSQGEAMIHSVPDPSEDFAEVGREASEATLDPQSLVHSDVIDWSAIGVDWASLRLGDDFSDVGLLVFEVEFFAWALCFDVFCG
;
A
#
# COMPACT_ATOMS: atom_id res chain seq x y z
N MET A 1 9.14 78.16 -59.55
CA MET A 1 7.72 77.74 -59.60
C MET A 1 7.58 76.41 -58.86
N SER A 2 7.02 76.40 -57.65
CA SER A 2 6.31 75.24 -57.07
C SER A 2 5.69 75.69 -55.76
N SER A 3 4.43 76.12 -55.85
CA SER A 3 3.68 76.68 -54.73
C SER A 3 3.14 75.53 -53.88
N ARG A 4 3.67 75.35 -52.66
CA ARG A 4 3.12 74.41 -51.67
C ARG A 4 1.81 75.00 -51.14
N VAL A 5 0.68 74.45 -51.62
CA VAL A 5 -0.66 74.83 -51.15
C VAL A 5 -0.84 74.34 -49.71
N PRO A 6 -1.09 75.23 -48.73
CA PRO A 6 -1.43 74.80 -47.38
C PRO A 6 -2.86 74.23 -47.39
N LYS A 7 -2.99 72.92 -47.10
CA LYS A 7 -4.29 72.33 -46.75
C LYS A 7 -4.76 72.97 -45.44
N ARG A 8 -5.67 73.93 -45.55
CA ARG A 8 -6.47 74.41 -44.41
C ARG A 8 -7.20 73.20 -43.82
N LYS A 9 -6.90 72.87 -42.56
CA LYS A 9 -7.76 72.01 -41.75
C LYS A 9 -8.88 72.91 -41.27
N ASP A 10 -9.99 72.91 -41.98
CA ASP A 10 -11.23 73.43 -41.44
C ASP A 10 -11.56 72.60 -40.19
N THR A 11 -11.37 73.21 -39.02
CA THR A 11 -11.95 72.75 -37.76
C THR A 11 -13.45 73.01 -37.81
N GLN A 12 -14.12 72.37 -38.76
CA GLN A 12 -15.55 72.18 -38.72
C GLN A 12 -15.83 70.88 -37.98
N ASN A 13 -17.01 70.83 -37.38
CA ASN A 13 -17.52 69.77 -36.52
C ASN A 13 -17.62 68.45 -37.31
N VAL A 14 -16.50 67.76 -37.54
CA VAL A 14 -16.47 66.49 -38.27
C VAL A 14 -17.02 65.42 -37.32
N SER A 15 -18.29 65.11 -37.50
CA SER A 15 -18.93 63.97 -36.85
C SER A 15 -18.08 62.71 -37.08
N PRO A 16 -17.77 61.93 -36.03
CA PRO A 16 -16.92 60.77 -36.14
C PRO A 16 -17.51 59.75 -37.13
N SER A 17 -16.63 59.04 -37.86
CA SER A 17 -17.08 57.99 -38.77
C SER A 17 -17.84 56.91 -38.02
N SER A 18 -18.79 56.24 -38.69
CA SER A 18 -19.54 55.13 -38.11
C SER A 18 -18.62 54.05 -37.51
N GLN A 19 -17.48 53.79 -38.15
CA GLN A 19 -16.48 52.85 -37.65
C GLN A 19 -15.82 53.32 -36.35
N THR A 20 -15.64 54.62 -36.17
CA THR A 20 -15.09 55.20 -34.93
C THR A 20 -16.11 55.11 -33.80
N LEU A 21 -17.37 55.43 -34.07
CA LEU A 21 -18.48 55.27 -33.13
C LEU A 21 -18.62 53.82 -32.67
N ASN A 22 -18.69 52.87 -33.61
CA ASN A 22 -18.77 51.44 -33.29
C ASN A 22 -17.60 50.95 -32.40
N ARG A 23 -16.39 51.49 -32.60
CA ARG A 23 -15.23 51.14 -31.74
C ARG A 23 -15.38 51.72 -30.33
N GLN A 24 -15.90 52.94 -30.21
CA GLN A 24 -16.15 53.59 -28.93
C GLN A 24 -17.26 52.86 -28.17
N ASP A 25 -18.40 52.59 -28.82
CA ASP A 25 -19.53 51.87 -28.22
C ASP A 25 -19.11 50.47 -27.76
N ARG A 26 -18.33 49.75 -28.58
CA ARG A 26 -17.77 48.46 -28.18
C ARG A 26 -16.82 48.58 -26.99
N ALA A 27 -15.97 49.61 -26.95
CA ALA A 27 -15.07 49.81 -25.82
C ALA A 27 -15.85 50.13 -24.54
N VAL A 28 -16.91 50.95 -24.62
CA VAL A 28 -17.82 51.23 -23.50
C VAL A 28 -18.50 49.95 -23.01
N ALA A 29 -19.00 49.12 -23.92
CA ALA A 29 -19.59 47.83 -23.56
C ALA A 29 -18.58 46.90 -22.87
N ILE A 30 -17.32 46.85 -23.34
CA ILE A 30 -16.25 46.08 -22.66
C ILE A 30 -15.95 46.63 -21.27
N ASP A 31 -15.95 47.95 -21.09
CA ASP A 31 -15.63 48.55 -19.79
C ASP A 31 -16.75 48.28 -18.76
N GLN A 32 -18.00 48.21 -19.22
CA GLN A 32 -19.19 47.93 -18.39
C GLN A 32 -19.39 46.45 -18.10
N PHE A 33 -19.38 45.60 -19.14
CA PHE A 33 -19.76 44.18 -19.04
C PHE A 33 -18.58 43.22 -19.14
N GLY A 34 -17.37 43.72 -19.44
CA GLY A 34 -16.18 42.89 -19.57
C GLY A 34 -15.63 42.41 -18.23
N PHE A 35 -15.00 41.24 -18.27
CA PHE A 35 -14.28 40.66 -17.15
C PHE A 35 -12.81 41.07 -17.16
N LEU A 36 -12.19 41.01 -15.98
CA LEU A 36 -10.75 41.27 -15.82
C LEU A 36 -9.94 40.11 -16.40
N VAL A 37 -8.95 40.47 -17.21
CA VAL A 37 -7.96 39.56 -17.79
C VAL A 37 -6.56 40.02 -17.38
N MET A 38 -5.56 39.18 -17.63
CA MET A 38 -4.15 39.58 -17.46
C MET A 38 -3.87 40.88 -18.24
N PRO A 39 -3.06 41.81 -17.69
CA PRO A 39 -2.79 43.06 -18.38
C PRO A 39 -1.99 42.83 -19.66
N CYS A 40 -2.51 43.32 -20.79
CA CYS A 40 -1.77 43.35 -22.05
C CYS A 40 -0.61 44.36 -21.94
N SER A 41 0.41 44.26 -22.81
CA SER A 41 1.61 45.12 -22.72
C SER A 41 1.27 46.61 -22.64
N ARG A 42 0.22 47.04 -23.36
CA ARG A 42 -0.23 48.45 -23.34
C ARG A 42 -0.99 48.83 -22.08
N CYS A 43 -1.88 47.97 -21.58
CA CYS A 43 -2.58 48.21 -20.32
C CYS A 43 -1.59 48.25 -19.16
N SER A 44 -0.63 47.33 -19.14
CA SER A 44 0.48 47.28 -18.17
C SER A 44 1.31 48.56 -18.19
N SER A 45 1.78 49.00 -19.38
CA SER A 45 2.57 50.24 -19.52
C SER A 45 1.84 51.51 -19.04
N ARG A 46 0.51 51.49 -19.00
CA ARG A 46 -0.33 52.61 -18.58
C ARG A 46 -0.89 52.46 -17.16
N GLY A 47 -0.61 51.34 -16.48
CA GLY A 47 -1.14 51.05 -15.16
C GLY A 47 -2.67 50.96 -15.10
N VAL A 48 -3.33 50.55 -16.18
CA VAL A 48 -4.80 50.44 -16.24
C VAL A 48 -5.25 48.98 -16.25
N GLN A 49 -6.44 48.74 -15.67
CA GLN A 49 -7.06 47.42 -15.70
C GLN A 49 -7.41 46.98 -17.12
N CYS A 50 -7.10 45.73 -17.45
CA CYS A 50 -7.40 45.15 -18.74
C CYS A 50 -8.72 44.39 -18.66
N LYS A 51 -9.76 44.92 -19.32
CA LYS A 51 -11.07 44.27 -19.43
C LYS A 51 -11.31 43.74 -20.84
N MET A 52 -11.93 42.57 -20.95
CA MET A 52 -12.35 41.93 -22.19
C MET A 52 -13.75 41.35 -22.06
N MET A 53 -14.47 41.30 -23.19
CA MET A 53 -15.70 40.51 -23.29
C MET A 53 -15.38 39.14 -23.88
N GLU A 54 -16.28 38.19 -23.64
CA GLU A 54 -16.19 36.84 -24.20
C GLU A 54 -16.18 36.88 -25.74
N GLY A 55 -15.31 36.06 -26.35
CA GLY A 55 -15.11 36.03 -27.81
C GLY A 55 -14.44 37.27 -28.42
N ALA A 56 -14.16 38.32 -27.62
CA ALA A 56 -13.44 39.49 -28.12
C ALA A 56 -11.94 39.18 -28.27
N LYS A 57 -11.33 39.67 -29.36
CA LYS A 57 -9.88 39.55 -29.59
C LYS A 57 -9.06 40.70 -28.98
N LYS A 58 -9.72 41.70 -28.38
CA LYS A 58 -9.10 42.95 -27.93
C LYS A 58 -9.72 43.42 -26.62
N CYS A 59 -8.89 43.96 -25.73
CA CYS A 59 -9.35 44.64 -24.53
C CYS A 59 -10.00 46.00 -24.82
N GLY A 60 -10.71 46.57 -23.85
CA GLY A 60 -11.40 47.86 -23.98
C GLY A 60 -10.48 48.97 -24.46
N LEU A 61 -9.28 49.10 -23.86
CA LEU A 61 -8.28 50.09 -24.26
C LEU A 61 -7.81 49.90 -25.71
N CYS A 62 -7.42 48.68 -26.09
CA CYS A 62 -6.94 48.40 -27.44
C CYS A 62 -8.04 48.54 -28.50
N THR A 63 -9.30 48.26 -28.12
CA THR A 63 -10.48 48.49 -28.96
C THR A 63 -10.67 49.98 -29.22
N ARG A 64 -10.61 50.81 -28.15
CA ARG A 64 -10.71 52.28 -28.25
C ARG A 64 -9.61 52.88 -29.12
N LEU A 65 -8.39 52.37 -29.00
CA LEU A 65 -7.24 52.83 -29.79
C LEU A 65 -7.17 52.24 -31.21
N GLY A 66 -8.01 51.26 -31.53
CA GLY A 66 -7.98 50.57 -32.82
C GLY A 66 -6.67 49.80 -33.08
N ARG A 67 -5.97 49.35 -32.04
CA ARG A 67 -4.68 48.66 -32.13
C ARG A 67 -4.84 47.14 -31.89
N PRO A 68 -3.84 46.32 -32.27
CA PRO A 68 -3.82 44.92 -31.85
C PRO A 68 -3.63 44.80 -30.33
N CYS A 69 -4.08 43.68 -29.78
CA CYS A 69 -3.97 43.31 -28.37
C CYS A 69 -3.26 41.96 -28.28
N ASP A 70 -2.38 41.82 -27.30
CA ASP A 70 -1.47 40.68 -27.07
C ASP A 70 -1.93 39.74 -25.94
N VAL A 71 -3.09 40.00 -25.34
CA VAL A 71 -3.60 39.23 -24.20
C VAL A 71 -4.56 38.12 -24.64
N SER A 72 -4.53 36.99 -23.94
CA SER A 72 -5.55 35.96 -24.00
C SER A 72 -6.82 36.40 -23.26
N GLY A 73 -7.99 36.07 -23.79
CA GLY A 73 -9.29 36.42 -23.19
C GLY A 73 -9.67 35.56 -21.98
N VAL A 74 -8.70 35.04 -21.22
CA VAL A 74 -8.97 34.17 -20.06
C VAL A 74 -9.26 35.04 -18.84
N PRO A 75 -10.44 34.90 -18.20
CA PRO A 75 -10.75 35.65 -16.99
C PRO A 75 -9.82 35.31 -15.83
N LEU A 76 -9.41 36.31 -15.05
CA LEU A 76 -8.53 36.11 -13.89
C LEU A 76 -9.14 35.21 -12.81
N HIS A 77 -10.46 35.29 -12.60
CA HIS A 77 -11.15 34.47 -11.60
C HIS A 77 -11.11 32.97 -11.94
N CYS A 78 -11.05 32.61 -13.23
CA CYS A 78 -10.88 31.22 -13.64
C CYS A 78 -9.52 30.69 -13.21
N LEU A 79 -8.46 31.51 -13.29
CA LEU A 79 -7.12 31.12 -12.88
C LEU A 79 -7.06 30.85 -11.37
N SER A 80 -7.61 31.75 -10.55
CA SER A 80 -7.66 31.56 -9.08
C SER A 80 -8.36 30.26 -8.70
N ARG A 81 -9.52 29.99 -9.31
CA ARG A 81 -10.28 28.77 -9.05
C ARG A 81 -9.52 27.51 -9.46
N VAL A 82 -8.85 27.54 -10.62
CA VAL A 82 -8.00 26.43 -11.06
C VAL A 82 -6.85 26.20 -10.08
N THR A 83 -6.17 27.26 -9.62
CA THR A 83 -5.05 27.12 -8.68
C THR A 83 -5.47 26.62 -7.30
N GLU A 84 -6.69 26.92 -6.85
CA GLU A 84 -7.22 26.41 -5.58
C GLU A 84 -7.58 24.93 -5.69
N GLU A 85 -8.22 24.53 -6.79
CA GLU A 85 -8.52 23.13 -7.06
C GLU A 85 -7.26 22.29 -7.24
N ASP A 86 -6.25 22.81 -7.94
CA ASP A 86 -4.95 22.16 -8.11
C ASP A 86 -4.27 21.87 -6.76
N LYS A 87 -4.20 22.88 -5.87
CA LYS A 87 -3.69 22.70 -4.50
C LYS A 87 -4.49 21.68 -3.68
N ARG A 88 -5.82 21.66 -3.85
CA ARG A 88 -6.65 20.65 -3.16
C ARG A 88 -6.29 19.24 -3.64
N LEU A 89 -6.12 19.08 -4.95
CA LEU A 89 -5.74 17.79 -5.56
C LEU A 89 -4.33 17.35 -5.13
N GLU A 90 -3.36 18.26 -5.04
CA GLU A 90 -2.01 17.94 -4.54
C GLU A 90 -2.06 17.35 -3.11
N VAL A 91 -2.92 17.88 -2.24
CA VAL A 91 -3.11 17.36 -0.88
C VAL A 91 -3.77 15.98 -0.91
N GLU A 92 -4.84 15.82 -1.69
CA GLU A 92 -5.54 14.54 -1.84
C GLU A 92 -4.62 13.44 -2.41
N GLU A 93 -3.75 13.79 -3.35
CA GLU A 93 -2.74 12.91 -3.94
C GLU A 93 -1.69 12.49 -2.90
N ALA A 94 -1.12 13.43 -2.16
CA ALA A 94 -0.13 13.13 -1.12
C ALA A 94 -0.69 12.20 -0.03
N GLU A 95 -1.96 12.39 0.37
CA GLU A 95 -2.62 11.49 1.30
C GLU A 95 -2.85 10.09 0.71
N ALA A 96 -3.22 10.01 -0.57
CA ALA A 96 -3.39 8.74 -1.26
C ALA A 96 -2.07 7.97 -1.37
N GLU A 97 -0.97 8.66 -1.70
CA GLU A 97 0.37 8.09 -1.72
C GLU A 97 0.79 7.54 -0.35
N SER A 98 0.57 8.32 0.72
CA SER A 98 0.84 7.89 2.09
C SER A 98 0.07 6.62 2.47
N ARG A 99 -1.22 6.55 2.13
CA ARG A 99 -2.06 5.35 2.33
C ARG A 99 -1.53 4.15 1.53
N LEU A 100 -1.07 4.36 0.30
CA LEU A 100 -0.51 3.29 -0.54
C LEU A 100 0.81 2.77 0.02
N LEU A 101 1.69 3.66 0.50
CA LEU A 101 2.96 3.28 1.13
C LEU A 101 2.72 2.44 2.39
N ALA A 102 1.78 2.86 3.24
CA ALA A 102 1.41 2.10 4.44
C ALA A 102 0.88 0.69 4.09
N ARG A 103 -0.01 0.59 3.10
CA ARG A 103 -0.54 -0.70 2.63
C ARG A 103 0.55 -1.60 2.02
N ARG A 104 1.48 -1.00 1.27
CA ARG A 104 2.61 -1.73 0.68
C ARG A 104 3.50 -2.32 1.77
N GLU A 105 3.73 -1.58 2.85
CA GLU A 105 4.54 -2.09 3.96
C GLU A 105 3.82 -3.20 4.73
N ALA A 106 2.52 -3.03 5.01
CA ALA A 106 1.72 -4.10 5.62
C ALA A 106 1.72 -5.38 4.77
N LEU A 107 1.63 -5.26 3.44
CA LEU A 107 1.71 -6.41 2.54
C LEU A 107 3.07 -7.11 2.62
N ARG A 108 4.18 -6.35 2.72
CA ARG A 108 5.51 -6.94 2.89
C ARG A 108 5.64 -7.68 4.21
N GLN A 109 5.07 -7.15 5.29
CA GLN A 109 5.09 -7.82 6.59
C GLN A 109 4.30 -9.13 6.54
N ALA A 110 3.08 -9.09 6.02
CA ALA A 110 2.25 -10.29 5.84
C ALA A 110 2.93 -11.35 4.97
N GLN A 111 3.63 -10.94 3.90
CA GLN A 111 4.40 -11.87 3.07
C GLN A 111 5.53 -12.55 3.86
N ARG A 112 6.27 -11.80 4.68
CA ARG A 112 7.34 -12.36 5.53
C ARG A 112 6.80 -13.37 6.54
N GLU A 113 5.66 -13.06 7.17
CA GLU A 113 5.00 -13.97 8.11
C GLU A 113 4.51 -15.26 7.42
N PHE A 114 3.98 -15.12 6.21
CA PHE A 114 3.58 -16.25 5.39
C PHE A 114 4.77 -17.14 5.03
N ASP A 115 5.87 -16.54 4.54
CA ASP A 115 7.09 -17.27 4.18
C ASP A 115 7.69 -17.99 5.40
N ALA A 116 7.74 -17.33 6.56
CA ALA A 116 8.20 -17.95 7.82
C ALA A 116 7.32 -19.14 8.24
N SER A 117 6.01 -19.05 8.03
CA SER A 117 5.07 -20.13 8.30
C SER A 117 5.28 -21.34 7.38
N LEU A 118 5.63 -21.10 6.10
CA LEU A 118 6.01 -22.16 5.17
C LEU A 118 7.31 -22.85 5.60
N ASP A 119 8.33 -22.09 5.96
CA ASP A 119 9.62 -22.62 6.42
C ASP A 119 9.48 -23.48 7.69
N ALA A 120 8.62 -23.04 8.62
CA ALA A 120 8.28 -23.79 9.82
C ALA A 120 7.60 -25.13 9.48
N LEU A 121 6.60 -25.10 8.59
CA LEU A 121 5.91 -26.31 8.13
C LEU A 121 6.86 -27.29 7.43
N GLU A 122 7.74 -26.81 6.57
CA GLU A 122 8.74 -27.65 5.92
C GLU A 122 9.70 -28.30 6.92
N SER A 123 10.11 -27.54 7.93
CA SER A 123 10.98 -28.04 8.99
C SER A 123 10.28 -29.13 9.82
N LEU A 124 9.01 -28.95 10.17
CA LEU A 124 8.21 -29.99 10.82
C LEU A 124 8.08 -31.24 9.95
N ARG A 125 7.83 -31.08 8.64
CA ARG A 125 7.77 -32.20 7.69
C ARG A 125 9.10 -32.94 7.59
N ARG A 126 10.23 -32.22 7.62
CA ARG A 126 11.58 -32.82 7.69
C ARG A 126 11.76 -33.62 8.98
N LYS A 127 11.49 -33.02 10.16
CA LYS A 127 11.59 -33.70 11.47
C LYS A 127 10.75 -34.97 11.52
N ARG A 128 9.49 -34.91 11.06
CA ARG A 128 8.59 -36.06 11.01
C ARG A 128 9.13 -37.20 10.15
N ARG A 129 9.73 -36.89 8.99
CA ARG A 129 10.33 -37.92 8.12
C ARG A 129 11.50 -38.63 8.80
N VAL A 130 12.36 -37.87 9.49
CA VAL A 130 13.49 -38.42 10.25
C VAL A 130 13.01 -39.35 11.37
N LEU A 131 12.08 -38.88 12.20
CA LEU A 131 11.50 -39.70 13.28
C LEU A 131 10.85 -40.99 12.75
N LYS A 132 10.11 -40.89 11.62
CA LYS A 132 9.51 -42.07 11.00
C LYS A 132 10.57 -43.08 10.56
N SER A 133 11.62 -42.64 9.87
CA SER A 133 12.71 -43.53 9.47
C SER A 133 13.48 -44.13 10.65
N GLN A 134 13.66 -43.39 11.74
CA GLN A 134 14.29 -43.89 12.97
C GLN A 134 13.42 -44.94 13.67
N GLY A 135 12.12 -44.69 13.79
CA GLY A 135 11.17 -45.66 14.35
C GLY A 135 11.14 -46.96 13.54
N GLU A 136 11.13 -46.86 12.20
CA GLU A 136 11.25 -48.02 11.31
C GLU A 136 12.57 -48.78 11.54
N ALA A 137 13.70 -48.07 11.64
CA ALA A 137 15.00 -48.70 11.92
C ALA A 137 15.04 -49.40 13.29
N MET A 138 14.48 -48.79 14.34
CA MET A 138 14.41 -49.38 15.69
C MET A 138 13.58 -50.67 15.69
N ILE A 139 12.42 -50.67 15.03
CA ILE A 139 11.57 -51.87 14.90
C ILE A 139 12.34 -53.01 14.23
N HIS A 140 13.12 -52.72 13.18
CA HIS A 140 13.93 -53.72 12.49
C HIS A 140 15.19 -54.14 13.25
N SER A 141 15.60 -53.40 14.27
CA SER A 141 16.81 -53.67 15.07
C SER A 141 16.55 -54.42 16.37
N VAL A 142 15.29 -54.67 16.73
CA VAL A 142 14.95 -55.49 17.91
C VAL A 142 15.36 -56.94 17.61
N PRO A 143 16.35 -57.51 18.33
CA PRO A 143 16.74 -58.90 18.16
C PRO A 143 15.56 -59.80 18.50
N ASP A 144 15.36 -60.87 17.72
CA ASP A 144 14.31 -61.85 17.99
C ASP A 144 14.51 -62.42 19.41
N PRO A 145 13.53 -62.29 20.33
CA PRO A 145 13.67 -62.75 21.71
C PRO A 145 13.70 -64.29 21.84
N SER A 146 13.80 -65.04 20.74
CA SER A 146 13.81 -66.50 20.76
C SER A 146 15.19 -67.14 20.91
N GLU A 147 16.30 -66.40 20.75
CA GLU A 147 17.64 -67.02 20.77
C GLU A 147 18.45 -66.79 22.07
N ASP A 148 18.16 -65.76 22.88
CA ASP A 148 19.00 -65.43 24.06
C ASP A 148 18.37 -65.69 25.44
N PHE A 149 17.07 -66.04 25.55
CA PHE A 149 16.45 -66.33 26.85
C PHE A 149 16.56 -67.80 27.31
N ALA A 150 17.16 -68.68 26.51
CA ALA A 150 17.29 -70.09 26.88
C ALA A 150 18.32 -70.35 28.01
N GLU A 151 19.27 -69.44 28.25
CA GLU A 151 20.36 -69.64 29.22
C GLU A 151 20.12 -68.97 30.59
N VAL A 152 19.23 -67.97 30.70
CA VAL A 152 19.08 -67.13 31.92
C VAL A 152 17.94 -67.59 32.85
N GLY A 153 17.09 -68.53 32.42
CA GLY A 153 15.90 -68.98 33.15
C GLY A 153 16.12 -69.80 34.43
N ARG A 154 17.37 -69.98 34.91
CA ARG A 154 17.66 -70.77 36.13
C ARG A 154 18.06 -69.97 37.37
N GLU A 155 18.24 -68.66 37.29
CA GLU A 155 18.66 -67.84 38.45
C GLU A 155 17.61 -66.81 38.92
N ALA A 156 16.47 -66.71 38.24
CA ALA A 156 15.43 -65.71 38.52
C ALA A 156 14.23 -66.24 39.36
N SER A 157 14.40 -67.27 40.19
CA SER A 157 13.33 -67.75 41.08
C SER A 157 13.48 -67.32 42.56
N GLU A 158 14.25 -66.28 42.86
CA GLU A 158 14.42 -65.77 44.23
C GLU A 158 14.45 -64.23 44.32
N ALA A 159 13.57 -63.56 43.59
CA ALA A 159 13.31 -62.14 43.82
C ALA A 159 11.85 -61.80 43.48
N THR A 160 10.96 -62.01 44.45
CA THR A 160 9.59 -61.48 44.40
C THR A 160 9.67 -59.95 44.59
N LEU A 161 9.75 -59.20 43.49
CA LEU A 161 9.60 -57.75 43.50
C LEU A 161 8.13 -57.36 43.36
N ASP A 162 7.72 -56.47 44.25
CA ASP A 162 6.38 -55.92 44.40
C ASP A 162 5.94 -55.11 43.16
N PRO A 163 4.90 -55.54 42.42
CA PRO A 163 4.46 -54.89 41.18
C PRO A 163 3.71 -53.56 41.39
N GLN A 164 3.53 -53.10 42.63
CA GLN A 164 2.79 -51.85 42.92
C GLN A 164 3.66 -50.58 43.04
N SER A 165 4.98 -50.68 42.88
CA SER A 165 5.87 -49.50 42.88
C SER A 165 6.12 -48.89 41.50
N LEU A 166 5.59 -49.48 40.42
CA LEU A 166 5.90 -49.13 39.03
C LEU A 166 4.85 -48.23 38.34
N VAL A 167 4.05 -47.48 39.09
CA VAL A 167 2.94 -46.66 38.55
C VAL A 167 3.20 -45.15 38.63
N HIS A 168 4.38 -44.69 39.07
CA HIS A 168 4.71 -43.26 39.12
C HIS A 168 6.15 -42.97 38.66
N SER A 169 6.38 -43.01 37.34
CA SER A 169 7.36 -42.14 36.69
C SER A 169 7.09 -42.04 35.18
N ASP A 170 6.21 -41.14 34.78
CA ASP A 170 6.10 -40.69 33.38
C ASP A 170 7.27 -39.76 33.05
N VAL A 171 8.47 -40.32 32.90
CA VAL A 171 9.57 -39.70 32.15
C VAL A 171 10.34 -40.84 31.47
N ILE A 172 9.94 -41.17 30.25
CA ILE A 172 10.80 -42.00 29.39
C ILE A 172 11.95 -41.08 28.96
N ASP A 173 13.10 -41.26 29.60
CA ASP A 173 14.34 -40.61 29.23
C ASP A 173 14.89 -41.22 27.93
N TRP A 174 14.61 -40.57 26.81
CA TRP A 174 15.10 -40.97 25.49
C TRP A 174 16.62 -40.92 25.35
N SER A 175 17.32 -40.23 26.26
CA SER A 175 18.79 -40.25 26.30
C SER A 175 19.32 -41.62 26.75
N ALA A 176 18.54 -42.38 27.53
CA ALA A 176 18.88 -43.74 27.96
C ALA A 176 18.87 -44.77 26.81
N ILE A 177 18.22 -44.44 25.68
CA ILE A 177 18.18 -45.28 24.46
C ILE A 177 19.23 -44.79 23.43
N GLY A 178 20.17 -43.91 23.86
CA GLY A 178 21.29 -43.46 23.02
C GLY A 178 20.94 -42.38 22.00
N VAL A 179 19.79 -41.70 22.14
CA VAL A 179 19.42 -40.58 21.28
C VAL A 179 20.06 -39.30 21.82
N ASP A 180 21.21 -38.92 21.26
CA ASP A 180 21.86 -37.65 21.56
C ASP A 180 21.27 -36.50 20.73
N TRP A 181 20.43 -35.70 21.37
CA TRP A 181 19.80 -34.52 20.77
C TRP A 181 20.81 -33.39 20.49
N ALA A 182 21.94 -33.34 21.22
CA ALA A 182 22.96 -32.31 21.05
C ALA A 182 23.73 -32.47 19.73
N SER A 183 23.90 -33.71 19.26
CA SER A 183 24.52 -34.01 17.96
C SER A 183 23.73 -33.51 16.74
N LEU A 184 22.45 -33.16 16.90
CA LEU A 184 21.60 -32.65 15.82
C LEU A 184 21.59 -31.11 15.68
N ARG A 185 22.43 -30.37 16.45
CA ARG A 185 22.46 -28.89 16.49
C ARG A 185 21.07 -28.24 16.67
N LEU A 186 20.19 -28.92 17.39
CA LEU A 186 18.99 -28.33 17.94
C LEU A 186 19.43 -27.74 19.28
N GLY A 187 19.41 -26.40 19.40
CA GLY A 187 19.75 -25.71 20.64
C GLY A 187 18.87 -26.18 21.81
N ASP A 188 19.33 -25.86 23.03
CA ASP A 188 18.78 -26.26 24.35
C ASP A 188 17.27 -25.97 24.58
N ASP A 189 16.54 -25.43 23.62
CA ASP A 189 15.13 -25.06 23.76
C ASP A 189 14.14 -26.24 23.73
N PHE A 190 14.63 -27.50 23.61
CA PHE A 190 13.75 -28.68 23.54
C PHE A 190 13.55 -29.40 24.89
N SER A 191 14.27 -29.01 25.95
CA SER A 191 14.03 -29.55 27.30
C SER A 191 12.64 -29.17 27.85
N ASP A 192 12.03 -28.10 27.33
CA ASP A 192 10.71 -27.61 27.76
C ASP A 192 9.52 -28.21 26.97
N VAL A 193 9.76 -28.92 25.87
CA VAL A 193 8.69 -29.57 25.08
C VAL A 193 8.27 -30.92 25.68
N GLY A 194 8.98 -31.40 26.70
CA GLY A 194 8.60 -32.55 27.53
C GLY A 194 7.43 -32.28 28.50
N LEU A 195 6.89 -31.06 28.52
CA LEU A 195 5.80 -30.66 29.42
C LEU A 195 4.42 -30.53 28.73
N LEU A 196 4.25 -31.06 27.51
CA LEU A 196 2.92 -31.23 26.93
C LEU A 196 2.34 -32.57 27.35
N VAL A 197 1.69 -32.51 28.51
CA VAL A 197 0.67 -33.46 28.97
C VAL A 197 -0.17 -33.91 27.77
N PHE A 198 -0.23 -35.22 27.53
CA PHE A 198 -1.31 -35.82 26.75
C PHE A 198 -2.62 -35.53 27.50
N GLU A 199 -3.34 -34.46 27.14
CA GLU A 199 -4.74 -34.30 27.54
C GLU A 199 -5.53 -35.44 26.89
N VAL A 200 -5.90 -36.42 27.71
CA VAL A 200 -6.79 -37.55 27.39
C VAL A 200 -8.25 -37.07 27.27
N GLU A 201 -8.51 -35.90 26.68
CA GLU A 201 -9.88 -35.40 26.47
C GLU A 201 -10.29 -35.33 24.99
N PHE A 202 -9.36 -35.45 24.04
CA PHE A 202 -9.72 -35.35 22.61
C PHE A 202 -10.37 -36.62 22.03
N PHE A 203 -10.24 -37.77 22.69
CA PHE A 203 -10.85 -39.03 22.22
C PHE A 203 -12.34 -39.19 22.56
N ALA A 204 -12.90 -38.36 23.44
CA ALA A 204 -14.32 -38.43 23.81
C ALA A 204 -15.26 -37.78 22.77
N TRP A 205 -14.77 -36.85 21.94
CA TRP A 205 -15.60 -36.19 20.92
C TRP A 205 -15.69 -36.97 19.59
N ALA A 206 -14.71 -37.82 19.28
CA ALA A 206 -14.71 -38.61 18.04
C ALA A 206 -15.65 -39.83 18.09
N LEU A 207 -15.99 -40.34 19.28
CA LEU A 207 -16.89 -41.50 19.44
C LEU A 207 -18.37 -41.11 19.61
N CYS A 208 -18.70 -39.82 19.78
CA CYS A 208 -20.10 -39.37 19.82
C CYS A 208 -20.69 -38.99 18.45
N PHE A 209 -19.88 -38.79 17.40
CA PHE A 209 -20.41 -38.37 16.10
C PHE A 209 -20.91 -39.55 15.24
N ASP A 210 -20.45 -40.78 15.48
CA ASP A 210 -20.88 -41.97 14.72
C ASP A 210 -22.19 -42.61 15.21
N VAL A 211 -22.81 -42.09 16.28
CA VAL A 211 -24.10 -42.61 16.81
C VAL A 211 -25.30 -41.74 16.41
N PHE A 212 -25.11 -40.57 15.78
CA PHE A 212 -26.22 -39.65 15.47
C PHE A 212 -26.42 -39.34 13.97
N CYS A 213 -25.73 -40.04 13.06
CA CYS A 213 -26.04 -40.03 11.63
C CYS A 213 -26.01 -41.45 11.07
N GLY A 214 -26.95 -42.28 11.54
CA GLY A 214 -27.40 -43.51 10.89
C GLY A 214 -28.91 -43.44 10.71
#